data_AF-A0A955WTA8-F1
#
_entry.id   AF-A0A955WTA8-F1
#
_cell.length_a   1.000
_cell.length_b   1.000
_cell.length_c   1.000
_cell.angle_alpha   90.00
_cell.angle_beta   90.00
_cell.angle_gamma   90.00
#
_symmetry.space_group_name_H-M   'P 1'
#
loop_
_entity.id
_entity.type
_entity.pdbx_description
1 polymer ?
#
loop_
_entity_poly.entity_id
_entity_poly.type
_entity_poly.pdbx_seq_one_letter_code
_entity_poly.pdbx_strand_id
1 'polypeptide(L)'
;PEVLLEAAAALAEDGAARPTLRGAAYGVLHGFGQVGEARVAQALAGYLDRGPEAALAAGRFLDGLLTQARGALLRGRRLLAVVDRALGDLDWATFKRALPELRRAFARFTPPELDQLGGRVAQGLGLRAAPALEGPVPAETLSVGLALDRAVAAALAAQGLA
;
A
#
# COMPACT_ATOMS: atom_id res chain seq x y z
N PRO A 1 8.34 26.48 9.82
CA PRO A 1 7.64 25.50 8.95
C PRO A 1 7.94 25.74 7.46
N GLU A 2 8.05 27.01 7.03
CA GLU A 2 8.35 27.38 5.63
C GLU A 2 9.60 26.72 5.06
N VAL A 3 10.75 26.80 5.74
CA VAL A 3 12.01 26.17 5.30
C VAL A 3 11.88 24.65 5.10
N LEU A 4 11.09 23.97 5.96
CA LEU A 4 10.82 22.54 5.82
C LEU A 4 9.96 22.24 4.58
N LEU A 5 8.94 23.08 4.32
CA LEU A 5 8.05 22.90 3.17
C LEU A 5 8.75 23.20 1.85
N GLU A 6 9.62 24.21 1.82
CA GLU A 6 10.47 24.50 0.65
C GLU A 6 11.43 23.35 0.35
N ALA A 7 12.13 22.83 1.37
CA ALA A 7 13.01 21.68 1.21
C ALA A 7 12.24 20.42 0.78
N ALA A 8 11.06 20.19 1.33
CA ALA A 8 10.20 19.08 0.92
C ALA A 8 9.72 19.25 -0.54
N ALA A 9 9.32 20.45 -0.96
CA ALA A 9 8.93 20.72 -2.34
C ALA A 9 10.08 20.49 -3.31
N ALA A 10 11.29 20.98 -2.99
CA ALA A 10 12.48 20.75 -3.80
C ALA A 10 12.79 19.24 -3.93
N LEU A 11 12.73 18.51 -2.82
CA LEU A 11 12.98 17.07 -2.79
C LEU A 11 11.89 16.28 -3.53
N ALA A 12 10.63 16.70 -3.47
CA ALA A 12 9.52 16.05 -4.16
C ALA A 12 9.65 16.16 -5.69
N GLU A 13 10.14 17.29 -6.20
CA GLU A 13 10.28 17.53 -7.65
C GLU A 13 11.65 17.08 -8.20
N ASP A 14 12.64 16.80 -7.36
CA ASP A 14 13.93 16.22 -7.77
C ASP A 14 13.77 14.78 -8.26
N GLY A 15 13.80 14.56 -9.58
CA GLY A 15 13.70 13.24 -10.20
C GLY A 15 14.89 12.29 -9.94
N ALA A 16 16.03 12.82 -9.49
CA ALA A 16 17.22 12.04 -9.12
C ALA A 16 17.20 11.60 -7.65
N ALA A 17 16.34 12.20 -6.82
CA ALA A 17 16.20 11.84 -5.43
C ALA A 17 15.70 10.39 -5.25
N ARG A 18 16.15 9.75 -4.17
CA ARG A 18 15.73 8.38 -3.84
C ARG A 18 14.21 8.33 -3.68
N PRO A 19 13.52 7.30 -4.23
CA PRO A 19 12.05 7.24 -4.18
C PRO A 19 11.45 7.36 -2.78
N THR A 20 12.10 6.75 -1.77
CA THR A 20 11.69 6.86 -0.37
C THR A 20 11.74 8.30 0.17
N LEU A 21 12.74 9.08 -0.23
CA LEU A 21 12.85 10.48 0.19
C LEU A 21 11.78 11.35 -0.49
N ARG A 22 11.53 11.10 -1.78
CA ARG A 22 10.43 11.77 -2.51
C ARG A 22 9.08 11.43 -1.88
N GLY A 23 8.83 10.17 -1.56
CA GLY A 23 7.62 9.73 -0.87
C GLY A 23 7.42 10.44 0.46
N ALA A 24 8.47 10.48 1.30
CA ALA A 24 8.42 11.18 2.59
C ALA A 24 8.13 12.68 2.41
N ALA A 25 8.75 13.33 1.44
CA ALA A 25 8.48 14.72 1.09
C ALA A 25 7.02 14.96 0.69
N TYR A 26 6.47 14.09 -0.18
CA TYR A 26 5.05 14.10 -0.53
C TYR A 26 4.14 13.91 0.69
N GLY A 27 4.53 13.06 1.64
CA GLY A 27 3.78 12.86 2.88
C GLY A 27 3.77 14.07 3.80
N VAL A 28 4.91 14.77 3.91
CA VAL A 28 4.99 16.06 4.63
C VAL A 28 4.10 17.09 3.94
N LEU A 29 4.27 17.30 2.64
CA LEU A 29 3.50 18.30 1.89
C LEU A 29 1.98 18.03 1.93
N HIS A 30 1.57 16.77 1.84
CA HIS A 30 0.16 16.36 1.98
C HIS A 30 -0.35 16.64 3.40
N GLY A 31 0.43 16.33 4.44
CA GLY A 31 0.07 16.60 5.83
C GLY A 31 -0.11 18.09 6.15
N PHE A 32 0.60 18.97 5.45
CA PHE A 32 0.45 20.43 5.54
C PHE A 32 -0.52 21.02 4.51
N GLY A 33 -1.24 20.19 3.75
CA GLY A 33 -2.23 20.64 2.75
C GLY A 33 -1.64 21.35 1.52
N GLN A 34 -0.32 21.28 1.33
CA GLN A 34 0.36 21.88 0.18
C GLN A 34 0.16 21.06 -1.11
N VAL A 35 -0.08 19.76 -0.94
CA VAL A 35 -0.27 18.82 -2.05
C VAL A 35 -1.51 17.98 -1.79
N GLY A 36 -2.43 17.94 -2.75
CA GLY A 36 -3.63 17.09 -2.71
C GLY A 36 -3.39 15.67 -3.22
N GLU A 37 -4.38 14.79 -3.04
CA GLU A 37 -4.27 13.37 -3.41
C GLU A 37 -4.01 13.15 -4.90
N ALA A 38 -4.53 14.03 -5.77
CA ALA A 38 -4.32 13.93 -7.22
C ALA A 38 -2.84 14.04 -7.61
N ARG A 39 -2.09 14.89 -6.91
CA ARG A 39 -0.66 15.09 -7.19
C ARG A 39 0.18 13.96 -6.59
N VAL A 40 -0.22 13.42 -5.43
CA VAL A 40 0.34 12.15 -4.90
C VAL A 40 0.11 10.99 -5.89
N ALA A 41 -1.10 10.90 -6.46
CA ALA A 41 -1.45 9.90 -7.46
C ALA A 41 -0.56 10.00 -8.70
N GLN A 42 -0.37 11.22 -9.22
CA GLN A 42 0.48 11.48 -10.37
C GLN A 42 1.94 11.09 -10.10
N ALA A 43 2.46 11.42 -8.90
CA ALA A 43 3.82 11.04 -8.52
C ALA A 43 3.99 9.52 -8.43
N LEU A 44 3.03 8.82 -7.84
CA LEU A 44 3.02 7.36 -7.76
C LEU A 44 2.91 6.70 -9.16
N ALA A 45 1.98 7.17 -10.01
CA ALA A 45 1.82 6.68 -11.37
C ALA A 45 3.09 6.87 -12.21
N GLY A 46 3.80 8.00 -12.04
CA GLY A 46 5.08 8.25 -12.70
C GLY A 46 6.19 7.26 -12.32
N TYR A 47 6.05 6.55 -11.20
CA TYR A 47 6.91 5.40 -10.86
C TYR A 47 6.43 4.09 -11.45
N LEU A 48 5.16 3.93 -11.78
CA LEU A 48 4.63 2.68 -12.33
C LEU A 48 4.81 2.61 -13.85
N ASP A 49 4.81 3.75 -14.53
CA ASP A 49 4.92 3.84 -16.00
C ASP A 49 6.33 3.56 -16.56
N ARG A 50 7.36 3.36 -15.71
CA ARG A 50 8.77 3.23 -16.16
C ARG A 50 9.26 1.77 -16.25
N GLY A 51 8.34 0.80 -16.28
CA GLY A 51 8.65 -0.62 -16.44
C GLY A 51 8.99 -1.36 -15.14
N PRO A 52 9.54 -2.58 -15.21
CA PRO A 52 9.58 -3.49 -14.05
C PRO A 52 10.46 -3.07 -12.87
N GLU A 53 11.60 -2.39 -13.11
CA GLU A 53 12.42 -1.78 -12.05
C GLU A 53 11.68 -0.65 -11.32
N ALA A 54 10.68 -0.09 -11.98
CA ALA A 54 9.90 1.04 -11.49
C ALA A 54 8.84 0.60 -10.46
N ALA A 55 8.44 -0.67 -10.47
CA ALA A 55 7.59 -1.28 -9.44
C ALA A 55 8.25 -1.26 -8.04
N LEU A 56 9.56 -1.55 -7.98
CA LEU A 56 10.36 -1.45 -6.75
C LEU A 56 10.46 0.02 -6.28
N ALA A 57 10.62 0.95 -7.21
CA ALA A 57 10.67 2.37 -6.90
C ALA A 57 9.32 2.88 -6.37
N ALA A 58 8.19 2.41 -6.91
CA ALA A 58 6.86 2.73 -6.40
C ALA A 58 6.63 2.19 -4.98
N GLY A 59 7.05 0.94 -4.70
CA GLY A 59 7.01 0.39 -3.34
C GLY A 59 7.85 1.22 -2.35
N ARG A 60 9.06 1.62 -2.75
CA ARG A 60 9.94 2.50 -1.95
C ARG A 60 9.37 3.90 -1.76
N PHE A 61 8.69 4.44 -2.78
CA PHE A 61 7.99 5.71 -2.69
C PHE A 61 6.84 5.63 -1.68
N LEU A 62 6.00 4.59 -1.77
CA LEU A 62 4.93 4.34 -0.81
C LEU A 62 5.48 4.15 0.62
N ASP A 63 6.60 3.43 0.76
CA ASP A 63 7.30 3.27 2.04
C ASP A 63 7.63 4.65 2.67
N GLY A 64 8.21 5.56 1.88
CA GLY A 64 8.48 6.93 2.31
C GLY A 64 7.21 7.72 2.65
N LEU A 65 6.22 7.71 1.76
CA LEU A 65 4.94 8.40 1.92
C LEU A 65 4.25 8.00 3.22
N LEU A 66 4.14 6.69 3.48
CA LEU A 66 3.44 6.15 4.63
C LEU A 66 4.18 6.37 5.95
N THR A 67 5.46 6.76 5.92
CA THR A 67 6.15 7.21 7.13
C THR A 67 5.52 8.48 7.71
N GLN A 68 4.98 9.36 6.84
CA GLN A 68 4.38 10.64 7.25
C GLN A 68 2.85 10.67 7.09
N ALA A 69 2.31 9.94 6.11
CA ALA A 69 0.90 9.98 5.72
C ALA A 69 0.08 8.75 6.20
N ARG A 70 0.57 7.96 7.17
CA ARG A 70 -0.12 6.77 7.71
C ARG A 70 -1.55 7.06 8.15
N GLY A 71 -1.71 8.10 8.97
CA GLY A 71 -3.02 8.53 9.46
C GLY A 71 -3.94 9.07 8.37
N ALA A 72 -3.38 9.70 7.33
CA ALA A 72 -4.14 10.16 6.18
C ALA A 72 -4.68 8.97 5.37
N LEU A 73 -3.90 7.90 5.20
CA LEU A 73 -4.37 6.67 4.55
C LEU A 73 -5.52 6.02 5.34
N LEU A 74 -5.40 5.95 6.67
CA LEU A 74 -6.42 5.36 7.56
C LEU A 74 -7.73 6.14 7.60
N ARG A 75 -7.67 7.48 7.54
CA ARG A 75 -8.86 8.35 7.64
C ARG A 75 -9.47 8.70 6.28
N GLY A 76 -8.64 8.89 5.25
CA GLY A 76 -9.05 9.47 3.98
C GLY A 76 -9.45 8.44 2.93
N ARG A 77 -10.69 8.50 2.42
CA ARG A 77 -11.16 7.62 1.32
C ARG A 77 -10.41 7.86 0.00
N ARG A 78 -9.98 9.10 -0.25
CA ARG A 78 -9.36 9.50 -1.53
C ARG A 78 -7.94 8.96 -1.67
N LEU A 79 -7.10 9.10 -0.64
CA LEU A 79 -5.71 8.64 -0.71
C LEU A 79 -5.64 7.12 -0.83
N LEU A 80 -6.48 6.39 -0.09
CA LEU A 80 -6.56 4.93 -0.22
C LEU A 80 -7.00 4.50 -1.63
N ALA A 81 -8.02 5.15 -2.21
CA ALA A 81 -8.48 4.84 -3.56
C ALA A 81 -7.42 5.14 -4.63
N VAL A 82 -6.61 6.18 -4.44
CA VAL A 82 -5.48 6.49 -5.32
C VAL A 82 -4.43 5.39 -5.29
N VAL A 83 -4.04 4.95 -4.09
CA VAL A 83 -3.07 3.87 -3.92
C VAL A 83 -3.62 2.55 -4.49
N ASP A 84 -4.88 2.23 -4.18
CA ASP A 84 -5.56 1.02 -4.65
C ASP A 84 -5.61 0.96 -6.19
N ARG A 85 -6.05 2.04 -6.85
CA ARG A 85 -6.07 2.12 -8.31
C ARG A 85 -4.67 1.96 -8.91
N ALA A 86 -3.70 2.70 -8.39
CA ALA A 86 -2.32 2.63 -8.89
C ALA A 86 -1.75 1.21 -8.81
N LEU A 87 -2.05 0.48 -7.73
CA LEU A 87 -1.65 -0.92 -7.59
C LEU A 87 -2.47 -1.86 -8.49
N GLY A 88 -3.76 -1.59 -8.68
CA GLY A 88 -4.67 -2.37 -9.51
C GLY A 88 -4.38 -2.27 -11.01
N ASP A 89 -3.77 -1.18 -11.47
CA ASP A 89 -3.37 -0.98 -12.86
C ASP A 89 -2.10 -1.79 -13.25
N LEU A 90 -1.42 -2.42 -12.28
CA LEU A 90 -0.23 -3.21 -12.53
C LEU A 90 -0.55 -4.60 -13.07
N ASP A 91 0.23 -5.05 -14.05
CA ASP A 91 0.23 -6.45 -14.44
C ASP A 91 0.73 -7.33 -13.28
N TRP A 92 0.35 -8.62 -13.31
CA TRP A 92 0.65 -9.56 -12.24
C TRP A 92 2.16 -9.76 -11.99
N ALA A 93 2.99 -9.74 -13.04
CA ALA A 93 4.43 -9.95 -12.90
C ALA A 93 5.09 -8.74 -12.21
N THR A 94 4.69 -7.54 -12.60
CA THR A 94 5.10 -6.26 -12.03
C THR A 94 4.66 -6.13 -10.58
N PHE A 95 3.41 -6.48 -10.28
CA PHE A 95 2.89 -6.49 -8.91
C PHE A 95 3.68 -7.41 -7.99
N LYS A 96 3.95 -8.66 -8.41
CA LYS A 96 4.75 -9.61 -7.62
C LYS A 96 6.16 -9.08 -7.29
N ARG A 97 6.78 -8.34 -8.21
CA ARG A 97 8.10 -7.72 -7.97
C ARG A 97 8.04 -6.57 -6.96
N ALA A 98 6.96 -5.79 -6.95
CA ALA A 98 6.74 -4.74 -5.95
C ALA A 98 6.35 -5.29 -4.57
N LEU A 99 5.81 -6.51 -4.51
CA LEU A 99 5.17 -7.07 -3.31
C LEU A 99 6.05 -7.03 -2.04
N PRO A 100 7.35 -7.36 -2.06
CA PRO A 100 8.18 -7.28 -0.85
C PRO A 100 8.25 -5.85 -0.29
N GLU A 101 8.43 -4.85 -1.16
CA GLU A 101 8.49 -3.43 -0.76
C GLU A 101 7.11 -2.93 -0.29
N LEU A 102 6.03 -3.36 -0.94
CA LEU A 102 4.67 -3.07 -0.51
C LEU A 102 4.39 -3.66 0.88
N ARG A 103 4.70 -4.95 1.10
CA ARG A 103 4.56 -5.60 2.41
C ARG A 103 5.35 -4.85 3.48
N ARG A 104 6.58 -4.43 3.19
CA ARG A 104 7.39 -3.61 4.13
C ARG A 104 6.71 -2.28 4.44
N ALA A 105 6.17 -1.59 3.42
CA ALA A 105 5.50 -0.31 3.61
C ALA A 105 4.24 -0.44 4.49
N PHE A 106 3.48 -1.52 4.33
CA PHE A 106 2.27 -1.81 5.11
C PHE A 106 2.55 -2.47 6.48
N ALA A 107 3.76 -3.01 6.73
CA ALA A 107 4.13 -3.58 8.03
C ALA A 107 4.12 -2.56 9.19
N ARG A 108 4.02 -1.26 8.88
CA ARG A 108 3.85 -0.18 9.87
C ARG A 108 2.44 -0.05 10.44
N PHE A 109 1.46 -0.72 9.85
CA PHE A 109 0.10 -0.76 10.38
C PHE A 109 -0.04 -1.93 11.36
N THR A 110 -0.80 -1.70 12.43
CA THR A 110 -1.21 -2.78 13.34
C THR A 110 -2.23 -3.69 12.65
N PRO A 111 -2.43 -4.94 13.12
CA PRO A 111 -3.42 -5.83 12.52
C PRO A 111 -4.83 -5.22 12.41
N PRO A 112 -5.39 -4.54 13.43
CA PRO A 112 -6.70 -3.89 13.32
C PRO A 112 -6.73 -2.76 12.27
N GLU A 113 -5.62 -2.05 12.07
CA GLU A 113 -5.52 -0.99 11.06
C GLU A 113 -5.43 -1.57 9.65
N LEU A 114 -4.75 -2.71 9.47
CA LEU A 114 -4.76 -3.45 8.21
C LEU A 114 -6.15 -3.98 7.89
N ASP A 115 -6.86 -4.53 8.87
CA ASP A 115 -8.26 -4.97 8.71
C ASP A 115 -9.17 -3.81 8.31
N GLN A 116 -8.99 -2.64 8.94
CA GLN A 116 -9.74 -1.44 8.58
C GLN A 116 -9.44 -1.00 7.13
N LEU A 117 -8.17 -1.00 6.71
CA LEU A 117 -7.79 -0.66 5.33
C LEU A 117 -8.37 -1.67 4.35
N GLY A 118 -8.23 -2.97 4.62
CA GLY A 118 -8.75 -4.06 3.81
C GLY A 118 -10.27 -3.98 3.65
N GLY A 119 -10.99 -3.74 4.75
CA GLY A 119 -12.44 -3.54 4.72
C GLY A 119 -12.87 -2.36 3.85
N ARG A 120 -12.10 -1.26 3.83
CA ARG A 120 -12.39 -0.08 3.00
C ARG A 120 -12.08 -0.33 1.52
N VAL A 121 -11.01 -1.06 1.21
CA VAL A 121 -10.72 -1.50 -0.17
C VAL A 121 -11.83 -2.42 -0.66
N ALA A 122 -12.20 -3.43 0.13
CA ALA A 122 -13.30 -4.35 -0.18
C ALA A 122 -14.61 -3.62 -0.47
N GLN A 123 -15.00 -2.66 0.38
CA GLN A 123 -16.18 -1.81 0.16
C GLN A 123 -16.08 -1.01 -1.16
N GLY A 124 -14.89 -0.48 -1.48
CA GLY A 124 -14.66 0.24 -2.74
C GLY A 124 -14.83 -0.65 -3.99
N LEU A 125 -14.47 -1.93 -3.86
CA LEU A 125 -14.65 -2.95 -4.89
C LEU A 125 -16.07 -3.57 -4.91
N GLY A 126 -16.98 -3.11 -4.03
CA GLY A 126 -18.32 -3.69 -3.90
C GLY A 126 -18.34 -5.08 -3.25
N LEU A 127 -17.23 -5.51 -2.67
CA LEU A 127 -17.14 -6.76 -1.92
C LEU A 127 -17.78 -6.58 -0.55
N ARG A 128 -18.63 -7.53 -0.18
CA ARG A 128 -19.19 -7.60 1.17
C ARG A 128 -18.24 -8.39 2.05
N ALA A 129 -17.98 -7.87 3.25
CA ALA A 129 -17.30 -8.66 4.27
C ALA A 129 -18.08 -9.96 4.48
N ALA A 130 -17.36 -11.09 4.51
CA ALA A 130 -17.96 -12.33 4.97
C ALA A 130 -18.50 -12.09 6.39
N PRO A 131 -19.67 -12.65 6.75
CA PRO A 131 -20.15 -12.56 8.11
C PRO A 131 -19.08 -13.08 9.06
N ALA A 132 -18.87 -12.38 10.17
CA ALA A 132 -18.00 -12.89 11.23
C ALA A 132 -18.51 -14.26 11.67
N LEU A 133 -17.62 -15.24 11.75
CA LEU A 133 -17.96 -16.53 12.34
C LEU A 133 -18.13 -16.31 13.84
N GLU A 134 -19.38 -16.23 14.30
CA GLU A 134 -19.68 -16.17 15.72
C GLU A 134 -19.73 -17.58 16.31
N GLY A 135 -19.00 -17.79 17.41
CA GLY A 135 -18.98 -19.04 18.16
C GLY A 135 -17.78 -19.96 17.85
N PRO A 136 -17.67 -21.09 18.57
CA PRO A 136 -16.58 -22.03 18.40
C PRO A 136 -16.65 -22.69 17.02
N VAL A 137 -15.51 -22.69 16.31
CA VAL A 137 -15.36 -23.37 15.02
C VAL A 137 -15.39 -24.89 15.24
N PRO A 138 -16.30 -25.65 14.58
CA PRO A 138 -16.33 -27.11 14.68
C PRO A 138 -14.99 -27.73 14.29
N ALA A 139 -14.63 -28.85 14.92
CA ALA A 139 -13.33 -29.51 14.71
C ALA A 139 -13.11 -29.91 13.25
N GLU A 140 -14.16 -30.34 12.54
CA GLU A 140 -14.09 -30.65 11.11
C GLU A 140 -13.77 -29.41 10.27
N THR A 141 -14.43 -28.28 10.55
CA THR A 141 -14.19 -27.00 9.86
C THR A 141 -12.78 -26.49 10.10
N LEU A 142 -12.28 -26.59 11.33
CA LEU A 142 -10.91 -26.22 11.67
C LEU A 142 -9.89 -27.09 10.93
N SER A 143 -10.12 -28.41 10.86
CA SER A 143 -9.25 -29.34 10.13
C SER A 143 -9.14 -28.98 8.64
N VAL A 144 -10.29 -28.66 8.01
CA VAL A 144 -10.33 -28.20 6.62
C VAL A 144 -9.59 -26.87 6.46
N GLY A 145 -9.81 -25.91 7.36
CA GLY A 145 -9.13 -24.61 7.35
C GLY A 145 -7.60 -24.75 7.44
N LEU A 146 -7.10 -25.57 8.37
CA LEU A 146 -5.67 -25.85 8.52
C LEU A 146 -5.06 -26.60 7.33
N ALA A 147 -5.82 -27.46 6.66
CA ALA A 147 -5.39 -28.08 5.40
C ALA A 147 -5.29 -27.03 4.28
N LEU A 148 -6.25 -26.12 4.20
CA LEU A 148 -6.27 -25.03 3.23
C LEU A 148 -5.12 -24.05 3.45
N ASP A 149 -4.89 -23.60 4.69
CA ASP A 149 -3.79 -22.71 5.04
C ASP A 149 -2.43 -23.30 4.65
N ARG A 150 -2.22 -24.60 4.91
CA ARG A 150 -1.01 -25.30 4.48
C ARG A 150 -0.87 -25.35 2.97
N ALA A 151 -1.96 -25.61 2.24
CA ALA A 151 -1.96 -25.62 0.79
C ALA A 151 -1.67 -24.23 0.20
N VAL A 152 -2.26 -23.17 0.77
CA VAL A 152 -2.01 -21.78 0.37
C VAL A 152 -0.56 -21.39 0.68
N ALA A 153 -0.05 -21.69 1.87
CA ALA A 153 1.34 -21.42 2.23
C ALA A 153 2.33 -22.12 1.28
N ALA A 154 2.07 -23.39 0.95
CA ALA A 154 2.88 -24.13 -0.02
C ALA A 154 2.82 -23.50 -1.42
N ALA A 155 1.63 -23.10 -1.88
CA ALA A 155 1.44 -22.45 -3.17
C ALA A 155 2.14 -21.08 -3.24
N LEU A 156 2.08 -20.29 -2.17
CA LEU A 156 2.78 -19.01 -2.06
C LEU A 156 4.31 -19.21 -2.06
N ALA A 157 4.82 -20.19 -1.31
CA ALA A 157 6.24 -20.52 -1.29
C ALA A 157 6.74 -20.96 -2.66
N ALA A 158 5.99 -21.81 -3.37
CA ALA A 158 6.32 -22.25 -4.73
C ALA A 158 6.40 -21.09 -5.74
N GLN A 159 5.70 -19.98 -5.48
CA GLN A 159 5.75 -18.77 -6.30
C GLN A 159 6.75 -17.71 -5.82
N GLY A 160 7.53 -18.01 -4.76
CA GLY A 160 8.48 -17.06 -4.16
C GLY A 160 7.81 -15.92 -3.40
N LEU A 161 6.60 -16.15 -2.89
CA LEU A 161 5.77 -15.15 -2.20
C LEU A 161 5.62 -15.41 -0.70
N ALA A 162 6.27 -16.46 -0.16
CA ALA A 162 6.32 -16.75 1.27
C ALA A 162 7.47 -16.01 1.96
#